data_AF-A0A957WKG4-F1
#
_entry.id   AF-A0A957WKG4-F1
#
_cell.length_a   1.000
_cell.length_b   1.000
_cell.length_c   1.000
_cell.angle_alpha   90.00
_cell.angle_beta   90.00
_cell.angle_gamma   90.00
#
_symmetry.space_group_name_H-M   'P 1'
#
loop_
_entity.id
_entity.type
_entity.pdbx_description
1 polymer ?
#
loop_
_entity_poly.entity_id
_entity_poly.type
_entity_poly.pdbx_seq_one_letter_code
_entity_poly.pdbx_strand_id
1 'polypeptide(L)'
;MSSQKRDWFYCWPHWGWGMLVGVALVVLFVRSSGDILAAPNLTLIGVVELEGRSDSSSATISAGEYFLQLTPDGVFEMNLEATDAYVMLIDAPGYLSAKAEDALPDGSTIDMGRITLLGGDVTGDDFINILDLALIASLYNTDDPQADINGDQQVNLIDLVMTATNYRRRGPMVIGLDAKLRQAITDAGLTPLESGPEPDPAKVILGQALFFDKELSGNRDVACSTCHLPLQHTSDGLSVSIGVGGLDGVGPKRRNAPDRMLHPRNSPDLFNRGRPELATMFWDIRVNGSKAGSFNSPAKEQLPGDDMDNILAVLAMFPVTARDEMRGMPDDFEKFGNELAPIDDEDFTAIWQALIDRVLAHEAYVMLFNKAYPDTPPEELGFQHAANGIAAFVSKAFAFTNSPWDRYLAGDETALTDEAKQGALLFLGQANCSRCHAGNLFTDQLTHNLAMPQVGPGNNKAQPGIDLGRAGETGDPADNYAFRTPPLRNVALTGPWTHAGAYTSLEAVVRHHLNPAQALHSYDPSQLRADLQGSFQSDESYLSAQLSHLDPLVATPVDLSDREFDQVIAFLHALTDPSAINLTNVVPKSVPSGLPVDK
;
A
#
# COMPACT_ATOMS: atom_id res chain seq x y z
N MET A 1 -57.53 39.67 30.20
CA MET A 1 -56.21 40.29 29.91
C MET A 1 -55.68 39.61 28.65
N SER A 2 -56.21 39.95 27.46
CA SER A 2 -55.67 40.91 26.47
C SER A 2 -54.19 40.67 26.14
N SER A 3 -53.75 40.42 24.90
CA SER A 3 -54.40 40.32 23.58
C SER A 3 -53.42 39.72 22.56
N GLN A 4 -53.97 38.83 21.70
CA GLN A 4 -53.71 38.52 20.26
C GLN A 4 -52.36 38.88 19.61
N LYS A 5 -51.64 37.96 18.91
CA LYS A 5 -51.90 37.15 17.68
C LYS A 5 -51.82 37.91 16.34
N ARG A 6 -51.21 37.21 15.36
CA ARG A 6 -51.34 37.26 13.87
C ARG A 6 -50.55 38.32 13.11
N ASP A 7 -50.17 38.18 11.84
CA ASP A 7 -49.92 37.08 10.88
C ASP A 7 -49.61 37.81 9.54
N TRP A 8 -48.62 37.33 8.75
CA TRP A 8 -48.50 37.33 7.27
C TRP A 8 -48.67 38.64 6.44
N PHE A 9 -47.80 38.86 5.43
CA PHE A 9 -48.14 38.81 3.97
C PHE A 9 -46.99 39.27 3.04
N TYR A 10 -46.98 38.62 1.88
CA TYR A 10 -46.20 38.80 0.65
C TYR A 10 -46.21 40.22 0.04
N CYS A 11 -45.17 40.57 -0.75
CA CYS A 11 -45.30 40.95 -2.17
C CYS A 11 -43.96 41.36 -2.81
N TRP A 12 -43.61 40.72 -3.93
CA TRP A 12 -42.81 41.30 -5.02
C TRP A 12 -43.72 42.17 -5.91
N PRO A 13 -43.15 43.13 -6.69
CA PRO A 13 -43.24 42.92 -8.13
C PRO A 13 -42.03 43.39 -8.98
N HIS A 14 -42.08 42.83 -10.18
CA HIS A 14 -41.25 42.85 -11.37
C HIS A 14 -41.00 44.19 -12.13
N TRP A 15 -39.80 44.24 -12.75
CA TRP A 15 -39.42 44.68 -14.12
C TRP A 15 -39.27 46.18 -14.49
N GLY A 16 -38.15 46.48 -15.17
CA GLY A 16 -37.99 47.67 -16.02
C GLY A 16 -36.55 47.92 -16.49
N TRP A 17 -36.28 47.65 -17.78
CA TRP A 17 -35.04 47.99 -18.50
C TRP A 17 -34.92 49.51 -18.77
N GLY A 18 -33.70 50.06 -18.74
CA GLY A 18 -33.42 51.44 -19.17
C GLY A 18 -31.92 51.79 -19.20
N MET A 19 -31.44 52.20 -20.38
CA MET A 19 -30.07 52.56 -20.77
C MET A 19 -29.38 53.70 -19.99
N LEU A 20 -28.05 53.56 -19.85
CA LEU A 20 -26.96 54.56 -19.94
C LEU A 20 -27.17 55.96 -19.32
N VAL A 21 -26.39 56.30 -18.28
CA VAL A 21 -25.46 57.47 -18.21
C VAL A 21 -24.47 57.23 -17.05
N GLY A 22 -23.16 57.37 -17.31
CA GLY A 22 -22.12 57.28 -16.28
C GLY A 22 -22.17 58.43 -15.27
N VAL A 23 -22.03 58.09 -13.99
CA VAL A 23 -21.69 59.03 -12.92
C VAL A 23 -20.72 58.30 -11.98
N ALA A 24 -19.52 58.87 -11.84
CA ALA A 24 -18.51 58.44 -10.88
C ALA A 24 -19.08 58.54 -9.45
N LEU A 25 -19.13 57.41 -8.74
CA LEU A 25 -19.42 57.39 -7.31
C LEU A 25 -18.12 57.07 -6.56
N VAL A 26 -17.50 58.12 -6.03
CA VAL A 26 -16.48 58.03 -4.99
C VAL A 26 -17.19 57.56 -3.72
N VAL A 27 -17.02 56.28 -3.36
CA VAL A 27 -17.43 55.79 -2.04
C VAL A 27 -16.34 56.19 -1.04
N LEU A 28 -16.62 57.27 -0.31
CA LEU A 28 -15.91 57.63 0.92
C LEU A 28 -16.19 56.55 1.97
N PHE A 29 -15.23 55.66 2.21
CA PHE A 29 -15.16 54.93 3.47
C PHE A 29 -14.67 55.88 4.56
N VAL A 30 -15.58 56.24 5.46
CA VAL A 30 -15.23 56.84 6.76
C VAL A 30 -14.50 55.75 7.56
N ARG A 31 -13.17 55.84 7.63
CA ARG A 31 -12.37 55.06 8.58
C ARG A 31 -12.72 55.54 9.99
N SER A 32 -13.45 54.72 10.76
CA SER A 32 -13.42 54.83 12.21
C SER A 32 -12.01 54.46 12.68
N SER A 33 -11.36 55.36 13.39
CA SER A 33 -10.11 55.13 14.10
C SER A 33 -10.32 54.06 15.18
N GLY A 34 -10.11 52.80 14.80
CA GLY A 34 -9.85 51.67 15.67
C GLY A 34 -8.65 50.95 15.08
N ASP A 35 -7.67 50.63 15.92
CA ASP A 35 -6.38 50.07 15.53
C ASP A 35 -6.53 48.93 14.52
N ILE A 36 -6.06 49.16 13.28
CA ILE A 36 -5.85 48.10 12.31
C ILE A 36 -4.62 47.34 12.81
N LEU A 37 -4.84 46.25 13.53
CA LEU A 37 -3.82 45.21 13.67
C LEU A 37 -3.45 44.78 12.25
N ALA A 38 -2.21 45.03 11.83
CA ALA A 38 -1.69 44.57 10.55
C ALA A 38 -1.94 43.05 10.46
N ALA A 39 -2.51 42.59 9.35
CA ALA A 39 -2.53 41.17 9.06
C ALA A 39 -1.09 40.64 9.13
N PRO A 40 -0.83 39.46 9.72
CA PRO A 40 0.52 38.92 9.78
C PRO A 40 1.06 38.78 8.35
N ASN A 41 2.27 39.27 8.08
CA ASN A 41 2.91 39.10 6.78
C ASN A 41 3.28 37.62 6.59
N LEU A 42 3.08 37.12 5.38
CA LEU A 42 3.57 35.82 4.92
C LEU A 42 4.96 36.02 4.31
N THR A 43 5.95 35.19 4.67
CA THR A 43 7.29 35.25 4.07
C THR A 43 7.55 33.97 3.28
N LEU A 44 7.81 34.07 1.99
CA LEU A 44 8.23 32.94 1.15
C LEU A 44 9.74 32.97 0.98
N ILE A 45 10.41 31.86 1.25
CA ILE A 45 11.84 31.70 1.00
C ILE A 45 12.09 30.52 0.07
N GLY A 46 13.19 30.53 -0.66
CA GLY A 46 13.58 29.39 -1.50
C GLY A 46 14.76 29.71 -2.39
N VAL A 47 15.07 28.77 -3.30
CA VAL A 47 16.13 28.92 -4.31
C VAL A 47 15.59 28.47 -5.66
N VAL A 48 15.72 29.31 -6.69
CA VAL A 48 15.42 28.93 -8.08
C VAL A 48 16.73 28.67 -8.81
N GLU A 49 16.82 27.55 -9.48
CA GLU A 49 17.94 27.17 -10.35
C GLU A 49 17.44 27.00 -11.78
N LEU A 50 18.28 27.33 -12.74
CA LEU A 50 18.03 27.12 -14.15
C LEU A 50 18.86 25.92 -14.59
N GLU A 51 18.21 24.89 -15.14
CA GLU A 51 18.94 23.71 -15.61
C GLU A 51 20.05 24.12 -16.59
N GLY A 52 21.25 23.60 -16.35
CA GLY A 52 22.43 23.86 -17.17
C GLY A 52 23.03 25.26 -17.04
N ARG A 53 22.52 26.12 -16.14
CA ARG A 53 22.97 27.51 -15.97
C ARG A 53 23.24 27.83 -14.50
N SER A 54 24.37 28.47 -14.22
CA SER A 54 24.80 28.81 -12.85
C SER A 54 24.30 30.16 -12.35
N ASP A 55 23.70 30.96 -13.24
CA ASP A 55 23.16 32.29 -12.96
C ASP A 55 21.64 32.28 -13.16
N SER A 56 20.90 32.42 -12.06
CA SER A 56 19.43 32.44 -12.06
C SER A 56 18.82 33.84 -12.27
N SER A 57 19.63 34.88 -12.56
CA SER A 57 19.13 36.26 -12.62
C SER A 57 18.15 36.55 -13.74
N SER A 58 18.04 35.67 -14.75
CA SER A 58 17.00 35.77 -15.80
C SER A 58 15.62 35.30 -15.33
N ALA A 59 15.54 34.60 -14.20
CA ALA A 59 14.29 34.13 -13.63
C ALA A 59 13.58 35.23 -12.83
N THR A 60 12.26 35.19 -12.88
CA THR A 60 11.35 36.11 -12.22
C THR A 60 10.35 35.33 -11.40
N ILE A 61 9.95 35.90 -10.26
CA ILE A 61 8.88 35.37 -9.41
C ILE A 61 7.77 36.41 -9.36
N SER A 62 6.55 35.99 -9.62
CA SER A 62 5.35 36.81 -9.44
C SER A 62 4.33 36.10 -8.55
N ALA A 63 3.64 36.86 -7.70
CA ALA A 63 2.57 36.36 -6.84
C ALA A 63 1.52 37.48 -6.67
N GLY A 64 0.40 37.41 -7.38
CA GLY A 64 -0.55 38.53 -7.44
C GLY A 64 0.10 39.81 -8.01
N GLU A 65 0.08 40.90 -7.25
CA GLU A 65 0.73 42.19 -7.61
C GLU A 65 2.23 42.24 -7.24
N TYR A 66 2.74 41.22 -6.54
CA TYR A 66 4.13 41.18 -6.10
C TYR A 66 5.02 40.59 -7.21
N PHE A 67 6.19 41.21 -7.40
CA PHE A 67 7.16 40.81 -8.40
C PHE A 67 8.57 40.87 -7.82
N LEU A 68 9.39 39.87 -8.13
CA LEU A 68 10.78 39.77 -7.71
C LEU A 68 11.65 39.26 -8.85
N GLN A 69 12.68 40.03 -9.20
CA GLN A 69 13.79 39.56 -10.04
C GLN A 69 14.80 38.85 -9.16
N LEU A 70 15.31 37.69 -9.58
CA LEU A 70 16.26 36.93 -8.80
C LEU A 70 17.70 37.46 -8.92
N THR A 71 18.47 37.20 -7.87
CA THR A 71 19.93 37.33 -7.86
C THR A 71 20.58 36.11 -8.53
N PRO A 72 21.87 36.17 -8.91
CA PRO A 72 22.55 35.07 -9.59
C PRO A 72 22.55 33.75 -8.83
N ASP A 73 22.54 33.78 -7.50
CA ASP A 73 22.46 32.60 -6.64
C ASP A 73 21.03 32.01 -6.53
N GLY A 74 20.04 32.67 -7.12
CA GLY A 74 18.66 32.21 -7.19
C GLY A 74 17.90 32.25 -5.86
N VAL A 75 18.55 32.68 -4.77
CA VAL A 75 17.96 32.76 -3.44
C VAL A 75 16.92 33.87 -3.41
N PHE A 76 15.74 33.58 -2.89
CA PHE A 76 14.70 34.59 -2.74
C PHE A 76 14.09 34.61 -1.35
N GLU A 77 13.65 35.80 -0.96
CA GLU A 77 12.75 36.06 0.15
C GLU A 77 11.68 37.05 -0.34
N MET A 78 10.42 36.64 -0.32
CA MET A 78 9.29 37.46 -0.77
C MET A 78 8.30 37.63 0.38
N ASN A 79 8.02 38.87 0.75
CA ASN A 79 7.07 39.19 1.81
C ASN A 79 5.73 39.60 1.20
N LEU A 80 4.68 38.86 1.51
CA LEU A 80 3.32 39.00 0.99
C LEU A 80 2.36 39.40 2.13
N GLU A 81 1.29 40.12 1.79
CA GLU A 81 0.18 40.35 2.72
C GLU A 81 -0.59 39.04 2.94
N ALA A 82 -1.01 38.71 4.16
CA ALA A 82 -1.85 37.51 4.36
C ALA A 82 -3.22 37.70 3.69
N THR A 83 -3.48 36.90 2.66
CA THR A 83 -4.77 36.81 1.95
C THR A 83 -5.09 35.33 1.69
N ASP A 84 -6.34 35.03 1.35
CA ASP A 84 -6.84 33.64 1.30
C ASP A 84 -6.20 32.79 0.17
N ALA A 85 -5.47 33.36 -0.80
CA ALA A 85 -4.69 32.61 -1.80
C ALA A 85 -3.78 33.50 -2.68
N TYR A 86 -2.54 33.07 -2.94
CA TYR A 86 -1.71 33.55 -4.04
C TYR A 86 -1.39 32.40 -5.00
N VAL A 87 -1.42 32.66 -6.31
CA VAL A 87 -0.74 31.82 -7.30
C VAL A 87 0.64 32.42 -7.51
N MET A 88 1.68 31.66 -7.14
CA MET A 88 3.05 32.05 -7.50
C MET A 88 3.36 31.51 -8.89
N LEU A 89 3.95 32.33 -9.75
CA LEU A 89 4.52 31.94 -11.03
C LEU A 89 6.02 32.27 -11.03
N ILE A 90 6.84 31.32 -11.47
CA ILE A 90 8.26 31.47 -11.67
C ILE A 90 8.53 31.25 -13.15
N ASP A 91 9.14 32.23 -13.80
CA ASP A 91 9.32 32.26 -15.25
C ASP A 91 10.75 32.69 -15.60
N ALA A 92 11.32 32.07 -16.64
CA ALA A 92 12.62 32.41 -17.19
C ALA A 92 12.64 32.14 -18.71
N PRO A 93 13.16 33.06 -19.55
CA PRO A 93 13.25 32.86 -20.99
C PRO A 93 14.02 31.58 -21.36
N GLY A 94 13.44 30.73 -22.22
CA GLY A 94 14.06 29.47 -22.65
C GLY A 94 13.79 28.28 -21.73
N TYR A 95 13.02 28.46 -20.65
CA TYR A 95 12.71 27.44 -19.66
C TYR A 95 11.21 27.26 -19.51
N LEU A 96 10.79 26.06 -19.12
CA LEU A 96 9.41 25.84 -18.67
C LEU A 96 9.14 26.68 -17.42
N SER A 97 8.00 27.37 -17.41
CA SER A 97 7.57 28.09 -16.22
C SER A 97 7.22 27.10 -15.09
N ALA A 98 7.12 27.61 -13.87
CA ALA A 98 6.69 26.85 -12.71
C ALA A 98 5.64 27.64 -11.91
N LYS A 99 4.71 26.95 -11.24
CA LYS A 99 3.64 27.56 -10.47
C LYS A 99 3.49 26.93 -9.09
N ALA A 100 3.22 27.71 -8.05
CA ALA A 100 2.71 27.18 -6.78
C ALA A 100 1.22 27.51 -6.69
N GLU A 101 0.38 26.48 -6.52
CA GLU A 101 -1.08 26.60 -6.58
C GLU A 101 -1.77 26.56 -5.21
N ASP A 102 -1.06 26.20 -4.15
CA ASP A 102 -1.68 26.02 -2.84
C ASP A 102 -1.94 27.35 -2.12
N ALA A 103 -3.09 27.44 -1.46
CA ALA A 103 -3.43 28.56 -0.59
C ALA A 103 -2.36 28.66 0.50
N LEU A 104 -1.53 29.70 0.42
CA LEU A 104 -0.45 29.92 1.36
C LEU A 104 -1.10 30.27 2.72
N PRO A 105 -0.98 29.41 3.76
CA PRO A 105 -1.68 29.61 5.02
C PRO A 105 -1.27 30.92 5.72
N ASP A 106 -2.15 31.41 6.59
CA ASP A 106 -1.92 32.63 7.36
C ASP A 106 -0.83 32.42 8.43
N GLY A 107 0.14 33.33 8.43
CA GLY A 107 1.10 33.50 9.53
C GLY A 107 2.19 32.44 9.64
N SER A 108 3.11 32.38 8.66
CA SER A 108 4.41 31.72 8.80
C SER A 108 5.40 32.12 7.71
N THR A 109 6.67 31.75 7.89
CA THR A 109 7.62 31.66 6.79
C THR A 109 7.42 30.31 6.09
N ILE A 110 7.16 30.31 4.78
CA ILE A 110 7.04 29.10 3.95
C ILE A 110 8.33 28.94 3.17
N ASP A 111 9.01 27.82 3.39
CA ASP A 111 10.18 27.42 2.59
C ASP A 111 9.71 26.62 1.37
N MET A 112 9.88 27.22 0.19
CA MET A 112 9.55 26.64 -1.11
C MET A 112 10.61 25.64 -1.58
N GLY A 113 11.71 25.52 -0.85
CA GLY A 113 12.84 24.66 -1.18
C GLY A 113 13.55 25.10 -2.46
N ARG A 114 14.16 24.12 -3.12
CA ARG A 114 14.86 24.30 -4.40
C ARG A 114 13.93 24.00 -5.58
N ILE A 115 13.89 24.92 -6.52
CA ILE A 115 13.03 24.89 -7.71
C ILE A 115 13.91 24.97 -8.94
N THR A 116 14.02 23.89 -9.70
CA THR A 116 14.84 23.87 -10.93
C THR A 116 13.92 23.99 -12.14
N LEU A 117 14.03 25.07 -12.92
CA LEU A 117 13.29 25.18 -14.19
C LEU A 117 14.01 24.36 -15.28
N LEU A 118 13.24 23.60 -16.06
CA LEU A 118 13.77 22.75 -17.13
C LEU A 118 13.99 23.58 -18.40
N GLY A 119 15.18 23.49 -18.98
CA GLY A 119 15.55 24.24 -20.18
C GLY A 119 15.00 23.60 -21.45
N GLY A 120 14.64 24.43 -22.44
CA GLY A 120 14.22 23.97 -23.78
C GLY A 120 12.90 24.54 -24.28
N ASP A 121 12.22 25.40 -23.53
CA ASP A 121 11.00 26.09 -23.99
C ASP A 121 11.37 27.47 -24.54
N VAL A 122 11.98 27.48 -25.72
CA VAL A 122 12.43 28.71 -26.37
C VAL A 122 11.29 29.43 -27.10
N THR A 123 10.16 28.76 -27.31
CA THR A 123 8.95 29.40 -27.87
C THR A 123 8.07 30.05 -26.81
N GLY A 124 8.25 29.69 -25.53
CA GLY A 124 7.51 30.25 -24.39
C GLY A 124 6.05 29.80 -24.37
N ASP A 125 5.76 28.60 -24.85
CA ASP A 125 4.40 28.03 -24.90
C ASP A 125 4.13 27.00 -23.78
N ASP A 126 5.05 26.89 -22.82
CA ASP A 126 5.05 25.91 -21.73
C ASP A 126 5.04 24.47 -22.25
N PHE A 127 5.58 24.20 -23.43
CA PHE A 127 5.65 22.86 -23.98
C PHE A 127 6.89 22.61 -24.83
N ILE A 128 7.88 21.93 -24.26
CA ILE A 128 9.12 21.58 -24.97
C ILE A 128 8.81 20.57 -26.08
N ASN A 129 8.88 21.02 -27.32
CA ASN A 129 8.47 20.27 -28.48
C ASN A 129 9.38 20.49 -29.70
N ILE A 130 8.93 20.06 -30.87
CA ILE A 130 9.73 20.09 -32.09
C ILE A 130 9.96 21.52 -32.60
N LEU A 131 9.06 22.46 -32.25
CA LEU A 131 9.17 23.86 -32.60
C LEU A 131 10.32 24.53 -31.85
N ASP A 132 10.55 24.18 -30.59
CA ASP A 132 11.69 24.66 -29.81
C ASP A 132 13.00 24.17 -30.38
N LEU A 133 13.10 22.87 -30.67
CA LEU A 133 14.26 22.28 -31.34
C LEU A 133 14.53 22.94 -32.70
N ALA A 134 13.48 23.23 -33.47
CA ALA A 134 13.60 23.90 -34.77
C ALA A 134 14.07 25.35 -34.61
N LEU A 135 13.59 26.07 -33.59
CA LEU A 135 13.98 27.44 -33.31
C LEU A 135 15.46 27.53 -32.91
N ILE A 136 15.90 26.70 -31.95
CA ILE A 136 17.31 26.60 -31.55
C ILE A 136 18.20 26.23 -32.75
N ALA A 137 17.77 25.24 -33.54
CA ALA A 137 18.52 24.84 -34.73
C ALA A 137 18.61 25.98 -35.79
N SER A 138 17.58 26.83 -35.88
CA SER A 138 17.59 27.98 -36.79
C SER A 138 18.50 29.13 -36.32
N LEU A 139 18.78 29.18 -35.02
CA LEU A 139 19.62 30.18 -34.34
C LEU A 139 21.03 29.63 -34.04
N TYR A 140 21.41 28.48 -34.60
CA TYR A 140 22.72 27.85 -34.36
C TYR A 140 23.89 28.77 -34.75
N ASN A 141 24.93 28.83 -33.91
CA ASN A 141 26.07 29.76 -33.98
C ASN A 141 25.70 31.26 -33.84
N THR A 142 24.62 31.58 -33.13
CA THR A 142 24.30 32.96 -32.72
C THR A 142 24.51 33.14 -31.22
N ASP A 143 24.37 34.38 -30.74
CA ASP A 143 24.36 34.76 -29.33
C ASP A 143 22.92 35.10 -28.85
N ASP A 144 21.91 34.50 -29.49
CA ASP A 144 20.51 34.74 -29.12
C ASP A 144 20.25 34.30 -27.67
N PRO A 145 19.88 35.22 -26.76
CA PRO A 145 19.81 34.95 -25.33
C PRO A 145 18.63 34.05 -24.93
N GLN A 146 17.64 33.86 -25.81
CA GLN A 146 16.50 32.98 -25.56
C GLN A 146 16.82 31.55 -26.01
N ALA A 147 17.65 31.37 -27.04
CA ALA A 147 18.10 30.06 -27.50
C ALA A 147 19.42 29.58 -26.87
N ASP A 148 20.18 30.46 -26.22
CA ASP A 148 21.34 30.16 -25.37
C ASP A 148 20.86 29.75 -23.97
N ILE A 149 20.46 28.48 -23.85
CA ILE A 149 19.85 27.94 -22.64
C ILE A 149 20.92 27.78 -21.56
N ASN A 150 22.09 27.24 -21.89
CA ASN A 150 23.16 27.02 -20.90
C ASN A 150 23.87 28.32 -20.45
N GLY A 151 23.64 29.43 -21.16
CA GLY A 151 24.20 30.75 -20.83
C GLY A 151 25.69 30.90 -21.16
N ASP A 152 26.21 30.11 -22.11
CA ASP A 152 27.61 30.14 -22.54
C ASP A 152 27.88 31.19 -23.65
N GLN A 153 26.86 31.99 -24.00
CA GLN A 153 26.85 33.01 -25.05
C GLN A 153 26.91 32.46 -26.48
N GLN A 154 26.66 31.16 -26.67
CA GLN A 154 26.62 30.54 -27.99
C GLN A 154 25.52 29.49 -28.09
N VAL A 155 24.54 29.76 -28.96
CA VAL A 155 23.55 28.74 -29.35
C VAL A 155 24.24 27.62 -30.11
N ASN A 156 24.37 26.44 -29.50
CA ASN A 156 25.16 25.35 -30.02
C ASN A 156 24.53 23.96 -29.75
N LEU A 157 25.33 22.90 -29.88
CA LEU A 157 24.87 21.53 -29.70
C LEU A 157 24.39 21.26 -28.26
N ILE A 158 24.94 21.95 -27.27
CA ILE A 158 24.56 21.77 -25.86
C ILE A 158 23.11 22.18 -25.64
N ASP A 159 22.66 23.31 -26.20
CA ASP A 159 21.26 23.77 -26.10
C ASP A 159 20.28 22.81 -26.77
N LEU A 160 20.66 22.26 -27.93
CA LEU A 160 19.89 21.23 -28.62
C LEU A 160 19.78 19.94 -27.78
N VAL A 161 20.87 19.51 -27.14
CA VAL A 161 20.88 18.31 -26.28
C VAL A 161 20.05 18.54 -25.02
N MET A 162 20.13 19.71 -24.40
CA MET A 162 19.29 20.06 -23.24
C MET A 162 17.80 20.03 -23.61
N THR A 163 17.44 20.68 -24.71
CA THR A 163 16.06 20.69 -25.21
C THR A 163 15.56 19.29 -25.56
N ALA A 164 16.42 18.46 -26.18
CA ALA A 164 16.08 17.08 -26.50
C ALA A 164 15.91 16.20 -25.26
N THR A 165 16.72 16.42 -24.21
CA THR A 165 16.59 15.74 -22.91
C THR A 165 15.24 16.00 -22.26
N ASN A 166 14.71 17.22 -22.43
CA ASN A 166 13.41 17.63 -21.89
C ASN A 166 12.26 17.54 -22.89
N TYR A 167 12.44 16.86 -24.02
CA TYR A 167 11.41 16.76 -25.05
C TYR A 167 10.09 16.18 -24.51
N ARG A 168 8.98 16.85 -24.84
CA ARG A 168 7.59 16.60 -24.38
C ARG A 168 7.26 16.97 -22.93
N ARG A 169 8.15 17.64 -22.21
CA ARG A 169 7.82 18.23 -20.89
C ARG A 169 6.86 19.41 -21.07
N ARG A 170 5.97 19.63 -20.10
CA ARG A 170 4.96 20.69 -20.08
C ARG A 170 5.05 21.50 -18.80
N GLY A 171 4.87 22.81 -18.92
CA GLY A 171 4.68 23.75 -17.83
C GLY A 171 3.23 24.22 -17.70
N PRO A 172 2.94 25.09 -16.72
CA PRO A 172 3.83 25.45 -15.62
C PRO A 172 4.06 24.25 -14.70
N MET A 173 5.31 23.95 -14.35
CA MET A 173 5.66 22.89 -13.40
C MET A 173 5.09 23.21 -12.02
N VAL A 174 4.33 22.31 -11.41
CA VAL A 174 3.77 22.60 -10.08
C VAL A 174 4.85 22.48 -8.99
N ILE A 175 4.98 23.52 -8.17
CA ILE A 175 5.97 23.72 -7.11
C ILE A 175 5.32 23.37 -5.77
N GLY A 176 6.08 22.74 -4.88
CA GLY A 176 5.63 22.28 -3.57
C GLY A 176 5.63 20.76 -3.48
N LEU A 177 5.98 20.24 -2.30
CA LEU A 177 6.08 18.80 -2.07
C LEU A 177 4.70 18.12 -2.22
N ASP A 178 3.65 18.76 -1.72
CA ASP A 178 2.27 18.30 -1.84
C ASP A 178 1.76 18.28 -3.28
N ALA A 179 2.05 19.33 -4.05
CA ALA A 179 1.74 19.40 -5.47
C ALA A 179 2.43 18.29 -6.27
N LYS A 180 3.75 18.09 -6.08
CA LYS A 180 4.51 17.01 -6.72
C LYS A 180 3.91 15.64 -6.37
N LEU A 181 3.59 15.42 -5.10
CA LEU A 181 3.03 14.16 -4.64
C LEU A 181 1.61 13.94 -5.18
N ARG A 182 0.74 14.97 -5.21
CA ARG A 182 -0.60 14.89 -5.83
C ARG A 182 -0.54 14.55 -7.32
N GLN A 183 0.42 15.12 -8.05
CA GLN A 183 0.65 14.74 -9.44
C GLN A 183 1.08 13.27 -9.56
N ALA A 184 2.05 12.82 -8.75
CA ALA A 184 2.49 11.42 -8.76
C ALA A 184 1.36 10.43 -8.38
N ILE A 185 0.52 10.80 -7.41
CA ILE A 185 -0.69 10.05 -7.02
C ILE A 185 -1.67 9.96 -8.20
N THR A 186 -1.90 11.07 -8.89
CA THR A 186 -2.80 11.14 -10.05
C THR A 186 -2.28 10.29 -11.20
N ASP A 187 -0.98 10.38 -11.50
CA ASP A 187 -0.32 9.60 -12.55
C ASP A 187 -0.35 8.09 -12.25
N ALA A 188 -0.25 7.73 -10.96
CA ALA A 188 -0.35 6.36 -10.49
C ALA A 188 -1.80 5.86 -10.33
N GLY A 189 -2.81 6.72 -10.52
CA GLY A 189 -4.23 6.39 -10.37
C GLY A 189 -4.62 6.00 -8.94
N LEU A 190 -3.93 6.53 -7.93
CA LEU A 190 -4.16 6.20 -6.53
C LEU A 190 -5.30 7.02 -5.93
N THR A 191 -6.17 6.36 -5.18
CA THR A 191 -7.32 6.97 -4.51
C THR A 191 -7.42 6.48 -3.07
N PRO A 192 -8.10 7.22 -2.17
CA PRO A 192 -8.42 6.72 -0.84
C PRO A 192 -9.05 5.33 -0.92
N LEU A 193 -8.70 4.44 0.02
CA LEU A 193 -9.34 3.13 0.11
C LEU A 193 -10.76 3.32 0.65
N GLU A 194 -11.77 3.02 -0.16
CA GLU A 194 -13.17 3.06 0.31
C GLU A 194 -13.39 2.04 1.43
N SER A 195 -14.46 2.17 2.24
CA SER A 195 -14.76 1.20 3.31
C SER A 195 -15.15 -0.20 2.78
N GLY A 196 -15.52 -0.30 1.49
CA GLY A 196 -15.95 -1.56 0.88
C GLY A 196 -17.36 -1.99 1.32
N PRO A 197 -17.87 -3.12 0.79
CA PRO A 197 -19.18 -3.63 1.18
C PRO A 197 -19.16 -4.13 2.63
N GLU A 198 -20.11 -3.67 3.42
CA GLU A 198 -20.31 -4.12 4.81
C GLU A 198 -20.80 -5.58 4.83
N PRO A 199 -20.07 -6.52 5.46
CA PRO A 199 -20.51 -7.91 5.55
C PRO A 199 -21.75 -8.08 6.45
N ASP A 200 -22.52 -9.14 6.23
CA ASP A 200 -23.67 -9.47 7.07
C ASP A 200 -23.23 -9.64 8.54
N PRO A 201 -23.80 -8.87 9.49
CA PRO A 201 -23.44 -8.97 10.91
C PRO A 201 -23.61 -10.38 11.51
N ALA A 202 -24.57 -11.18 11.04
CA ALA A 202 -24.75 -12.54 11.51
C ALA A 202 -23.60 -13.45 11.05
N LYS A 203 -23.17 -13.32 9.78
CA LYS A 203 -21.98 -14.01 9.26
C LYS A 203 -20.70 -13.56 9.98
N VAL A 204 -20.56 -12.27 10.29
CA VAL A 204 -19.42 -11.75 11.07
C VAL A 204 -19.35 -12.38 12.45
N ILE A 205 -20.48 -12.52 13.15
CA ILE A 205 -20.51 -13.15 14.49
C ILE A 205 -20.16 -14.64 14.39
N LEU A 206 -20.73 -15.36 13.42
CA LEU A 206 -20.39 -16.77 13.16
C LEU A 206 -18.90 -16.92 12.85
N GLY A 207 -18.36 -16.07 11.97
CA GLY A 207 -16.96 -16.06 11.59
C GLY A 207 -16.02 -15.76 12.74
N GLN A 208 -16.35 -14.81 13.61
CA GLN A 208 -15.55 -14.52 14.80
C GLN A 208 -15.51 -15.73 15.72
N ALA A 209 -16.63 -16.41 15.94
CA ALA A 209 -16.64 -17.62 16.76
C ALA A 209 -15.68 -18.68 16.18
N LEU A 210 -15.81 -18.97 14.88
CA LEU A 210 -15.03 -19.99 14.19
C LEU A 210 -13.53 -19.64 14.08
N PHE A 211 -13.18 -18.39 13.78
CA PHE A 211 -11.79 -17.95 13.60
C PHE A 211 -10.92 -18.17 14.85
N PHE A 212 -11.53 -18.05 16.03
CA PHE A 212 -10.85 -18.23 17.32
C PHE A 212 -11.06 -19.62 17.94
N ASP A 213 -11.84 -20.50 17.30
CA ASP A 213 -12.18 -21.80 17.86
C ASP A 213 -11.26 -22.90 17.32
N LYS A 214 -10.61 -23.61 18.25
CA LYS A 214 -9.72 -24.73 17.94
C LYS A 214 -10.50 -25.96 17.47
N GLU A 215 -11.83 -25.94 17.56
CA GLU A 215 -12.69 -27.02 17.05
C GLU A 215 -12.51 -27.27 15.54
N LEU A 216 -11.94 -26.30 14.81
CA LEU A 216 -11.61 -26.43 13.39
C LEU A 216 -10.28 -27.15 13.10
N SER A 217 -9.46 -27.48 14.11
CA SER A 217 -8.25 -28.28 13.91
C SER A 217 -8.45 -29.74 14.34
N GLY A 218 -7.70 -30.65 13.72
CA GLY A 218 -7.81 -32.08 14.00
C GLY A 218 -7.51 -32.42 15.46
N ASN A 219 -6.45 -31.85 16.02
CA ASN A 219 -6.02 -32.09 17.41
C ASN A 219 -6.68 -31.14 18.42
N ARG A 220 -7.57 -30.23 17.97
CA ARG A 220 -8.26 -29.22 18.78
C ARG A 220 -7.33 -28.32 19.60
N ASP A 221 -6.16 -28.01 19.05
CA ASP A 221 -5.09 -27.23 19.68
C ASP A 221 -4.67 -25.96 18.91
N VAL A 222 -5.19 -25.77 17.69
CA VAL A 222 -4.89 -24.66 16.77
C VAL A 222 -6.18 -24.08 16.23
N ALA A 223 -6.28 -22.75 16.18
CA ALA A 223 -7.35 -22.01 15.51
C ALA A 223 -6.74 -21.14 14.41
N CYS A 224 -7.56 -20.50 13.57
CA CYS A 224 -7.05 -19.51 12.61
C CYS A 224 -6.27 -18.40 13.33
N SER A 225 -6.77 -17.97 14.50
CA SER A 225 -6.11 -16.98 15.36
C SER A 225 -4.78 -17.43 15.98
N THR A 226 -4.43 -18.73 15.94
CA THR A 226 -3.12 -19.20 16.43
C THR A 226 -2.00 -18.75 15.50
N CYS A 227 -2.22 -18.80 14.18
CA CYS A 227 -1.27 -18.36 13.15
C CYS A 227 -1.53 -16.92 12.67
N HIS A 228 -2.75 -16.40 12.87
CA HIS A 228 -3.14 -15.03 12.58
C HIS A 228 -3.55 -14.31 13.85
N LEU A 229 -2.59 -14.18 14.78
CA LEU A 229 -2.82 -13.68 16.12
C LEU A 229 -3.03 -12.15 16.12
N PRO A 230 -4.13 -11.63 16.68
CA PRO A 230 -4.35 -10.18 16.74
C PRO A 230 -3.23 -9.42 17.46
N LEU A 231 -2.60 -10.02 18.48
CA LEU A 231 -1.44 -9.44 19.17
C LEU A 231 -0.15 -9.39 18.34
N GLN A 232 -0.08 -10.14 17.24
CA GLN A 232 1.02 -10.10 16.28
C GLN A 232 0.51 -9.58 14.93
N HIS A 233 -0.43 -8.62 14.99
CA HIS A 233 -0.94 -7.90 13.83
C HIS A 233 -1.44 -8.83 12.72
N THR A 234 -2.17 -9.88 13.10
CA THR A 234 -2.76 -10.89 12.21
C THR A 234 -1.76 -11.83 11.53
N SER A 235 -0.50 -11.86 11.97
CA SER A 235 0.47 -12.93 11.73
C SER A 235 0.74 -13.69 13.05
N ASP A 236 1.75 -14.56 13.11
CA ASP A 236 2.21 -15.24 14.33
C ASP A 236 3.57 -14.72 14.83
N GLY A 237 4.21 -13.82 14.09
CA GLY A 237 5.53 -13.30 14.45
C GLY A 237 6.65 -14.34 14.38
N LEU A 238 6.44 -15.44 13.64
CA LEU A 238 7.45 -16.46 13.35
C LEU A 238 7.91 -16.35 11.91
N SER A 239 9.16 -16.77 11.64
CA SER A 239 9.64 -16.85 10.25
C SER A 239 8.81 -17.84 9.44
N VAL A 240 8.54 -19.01 10.02
CA VAL A 240 7.61 -20.00 9.47
C VAL A 240 6.69 -20.54 10.56
N SER A 241 5.44 -20.78 10.20
CA SER A 241 4.38 -21.11 11.16
C SER A 241 4.47 -22.54 11.69
N ILE A 242 3.91 -22.76 12.87
CA ILE A 242 3.86 -24.06 13.55
C ILE A 242 2.40 -24.45 13.74
N GLY A 243 1.95 -25.46 12.99
CA GLY A 243 0.60 -26.01 13.06
C GLY A 243 0.31 -26.85 14.31
N VAL A 244 -0.58 -27.82 14.14
CA VAL A 244 -1.01 -28.78 15.17
C VAL A 244 0.16 -29.56 15.78
N GLY A 245 0.03 -29.87 17.07
CA GLY A 245 1.08 -30.53 17.85
C GLY A 245 2.22 -29.60 18.28
N GLY A 246 2.11 -28.30 18.03
CA GLY A 246 3.04 -27.29 18.53
C GLY A 246 3.06 -27.23 20.06
N LEU A 247 4.24 -26.95 20.61
CA LEU A 247 4.50 -26.85 22.03
C LEU A 247 4.47 -25.37 22.47
N ASP A 248 4.07 -25.14 23.72
CA ASP A 248 4.18 -23.86 24.44
C ASP A 248 3.50 -22.63 23.80
N GLY A 249 2.34 -22.22 24.33
CA GLY A 249 1.76 -20.90 24.00
C GLY A 249 1.57 -20.62 22.50
N VAL A 250 1.66 -19.34 22.14
CA VAL A 250 1.44 -18.82 20.78
C VAL A 250 2.52 -17.83 20.36
N GLY A 251 2.54 -17.52 19.06
CA GLY A 251 3.48 -16.59 18.44
C GLY A 251 4.95 -16.94 18.69
N PRO A 252 5.84 -15.97 19.03
CA PRO A 252 7.26 -16.23 19.25
C PRO A 252 7.60 -17.26 20.33
N LYS A 253 6.64 -17.56 21.24
CA LYS A 253 6.81 -18.58 22.29
C LYS A 253 6.52 -19.99 21.78
N ARG A 254 5.78 -20.13 20.68
CA ARG A 254 5.40 -21.41 20.09
C ARG A 254 6.62 -22.12 19.51
N ARG A 255 6.80 -23.38 19.89
CA ARG A 255 7.92 -24.23 19.45
C ARG A 255 7.39 -25.43 18.69
N ASN A 256 8.13 -25.82 17.64
CA ASN A 256 7.78 -27.03 16.91
C ASN A 256 8.11 -28.26 17.75
N ALA A 257 7.20 -29.24 17.78
CA ALA A 257 7.52 -30.54 18.35
C ALA A 257 8.44 -31.32 17.37
N PRO A 258 9.42 -32.10 17.87
CA PRO A 258 10.38 -32.79 17.00
C PRO A 258 9.77 -33.79 16.01
N ASP A 259 8.59 -34.33 16.31
CA ASP A 259 7.85 -35.28 15.47
C ASP A 259 6.81 -34.60 14.57
N ARG A 260 6.83 -33.27 14.46
CA ARG A 260 5.84 -32.48 13.71
C ARG A 260 6.43 -31.74 12.52
N MET A 261 5.61 -31.62 11.49
CA MET A 261 5.92 -30.85 10.30
C MET A 261 5.90 -29.36 10.63
N LEU A 262 6.87 -28.64 10.09
CA LEU A 262 6.89 -27.18 10.12
C LEU A 262 6.25 -26.68 8.83
N HIS A 263 5.42 -25.64 8.90
CA HIS A 263 4.87 -25.02 7.71
C HIS A 263 6.01 -24.43 6.86
N PRO A 264 5.99 -24.52 5.51
CA PRO A 264 7.12 -24.06 4.71
C PRO A 264 7.21 -22.55 4.53
N ARG A 265 6.20 -21.79 4.96
CA ARG A 265 6.10 -20.35 4.71
C ARG A 265 5.74 -19.54 5.96
N ASN A 266 5.96 -18.24 5.87
CA ASN A 266 5.45 -17.24 6.80
C ASN A 266 3.94 -17.07 6.63
N SER A 267 3.23 -16.87 7.75
CA SER A 267 1.81 -16.52 7.77
C SER A 267 1.60 -15.05 7.36
N PRO A 268 0.98 -14.76 6.19
CA PRO A 268 0.70 -13.39 5.77
C PRO A 268 -0.29 -12.70 6.73
N ASP A 269 -0.19 -11.38 6.83
CA ASP A 269 -1.21 -10.60 7.52
C ASP A 269 -2.58 -10.67 6.80
N LEU A 270 -3.63 -10.37 7.55
CA LEU A 270 -5.02 -10.36 7.11
C LEU A 270 -5.59 -8.95 6.88
N PHE A 271 -4.75 -7.92 6.84
CA PHE A 271 -5.22 -6.55 6.63
C PHE A 271 -5.79 -6.37 5.23
N ASN A 272 -6.99 -5.80 5.18
CA ASN A 272 -7.71 -5.49 3.95
C ASN A 272 -7.82 -6.69 2.97
N ARG A 273 -7.89 -7.94 3.47
CA ARG A 273 -8.05 -9.13 2.60
C ARG A 273 -9.47 -9.35 2.09
N GLY A 274 -10.45 -8.69 2.72
CA GLY A 274 -11.86 -8.72 2.31
C GLY A 274 -12.22 -7.84 1.13
N ARG A 275 -11.21 -7.23 0.50
CA ARG A 275 -11.37 -6.23 -0.56
C ARG A 275 -11.81 -6.86 -1.87
N PRO A 276 -12.84 -6.31 -2.56
CA PRO A 276 -13.31 -6.88 -3.83
C PRO A 276 -12.29 -6.77 -4.96
N GLU A 277 -11.30 -5.90 -4.83
CA GLU A 277 -10.20 -5.76 -5.80
C GLU A 277 -9.21 -6.93 -5.75
N LEU A 278 -9.24 -7.77 -4.70
CA LEU A 278 -8.36 -8.93 -4.57
C LEU A 278 -8.89 -10.14 -5.34
N ALA A 279 -8.02 -10.73 -6.16
CA ALA A 279 -8.30 -11.89 -7.01
C ALA A 279 -7.24 -12.99 -6.87
N THR A 280 -6.26 -12.85 -5.97
CA THR A 280 -5.23 -13.87 -5.70
C THR A 280 -4.95 -14.01 -4.20
N MET A 281 -4.70 -15.24 -3.78
CA MET A 281 -4.45 -15.62 -2.38
C MET A 281 -3.28 -16.60 -2.29
N PHE A 282 -2.71 -16.73 -1.08
CA PHE A 282 -1.44 -17.41 -0.79
C PHE A 282 -0.22 -16.76 -1.48
N TRP A 283 0.98 -17.22 -1.11
CA TRP A 283 2.25 -16.74 -1.67
C TRP A 283 2.50 -17.22 -3.11
N ASP A 284 1.86 -18.30 -3.56
CA ASP A 284 2.06 -18.94 -4.87
C ASP A 284 0.86 -18.78 -5.82
N ILE A 285 -0.17 -18.02 -5.41
CA ILE A 285 -1.39 -17.81 -6.20
C ILE A 285 -2.14 -19.13 -6.48
N ARG A 286 -1.98 -20.16 -5.64
CA ARG A 286 -2.73 -21.43 -5.82
C ARG A 286 -4.24 -21.25 -5.69
N VAL A 287 -4.68 -20.18 -5.02
CA VAL A 287 -6.07 -19.71 -5.04
C VAL A 287 -6.14 -18.38 -5.80
N ASN A 288 -6.94 -18.36 -6.86
CA ASN A 288 -7.16 -17.17 -7.70
C ASN A 288 -8.55 -17.17 -8.35
N GLY A 289 -8.99 -16.03 -8.86
CA GLY A 289 -10.25 -15.87 -9.57
C GLY A 289 -11.25 -14.97 -8.83
N SER A 290 -12.52 -15.02 -9.25
CA SER A 290 -13.57 -14.15 -8.71
C SER A 290 -14.95 -14.81 -8.81
N LYS A 291 -15.91 -14.31 -8.01
CA LYS A 291 -17.30 -14.78 -8.04
C LYS A 291 -18.02 -14.49 -9.37
N ALA A 292 -17.64 -13.42 -10.07
CA ALA A 292 -18.20 -13.08 -11.37
C ALA A 292 -17.70 -14.02 -12.49
N GLY A 293 -16.55 -14.68 -12.27
CA GLY A 293 -16.01 -15.72 -13.14
C GLY A 293 -16.09 -17.08 -12.44
N SER A 294 -14.94 -17.70 -12.24
CA SER A 294 -14.77 -18.90 -11.43
C SER A 294 -13.56 -18.76 -10.52
N PHE A 295 -13.50 -19.58 -9.48
CA PHE A 295 -12.33 -19.73 -8.63
C PHE A 295 -11.48 -20.92 -9.09
N ASN A 296 -10.18 -20.73 -9.13
CA ASN A 296 -9.19 -21.78 -9.26
C ASN A 296 -8.59 -22.07 -7.88
N SER A 297 -8.44 -23.36 -7.55
CA SER A 297 -7.94 -23.80 -6.25
C SER A 297 -7.41 -25.24 -6.33
N PRO A 298 -6.60 -25.69 -5.34
CA PRO A 298 -6.13 -27.07 -5.27
C PRO A 298 -7.25 -28.13 -5.27
N ALA A 299 -8.44 -27.79 -4.74
CA ALA A 299 -9.57 -28.70 -4.68
C ALA A 299 -10.30 -28.89 -6.02
N LYS A 300 -9.99 -28.09 -7.05
CA LYS A 300 -10.58 -28.17 -8.40
C LYS A 300 -12.11 -28.27 -8.33
N GLU A 301 -12.71 -29.31 -8.94
CA GLU A 301 -14.15 -29.53 -9.00
C GLU A 301 -14.79 -29.87 -7.64
N GLN A 302 -13.99 -30.20 -6.60
CA GLN A 302 -14.50 -30.42 -5.24
C GLN A 302 -14.84 -29.11 -4.52
N LEU A 303 -14.31 -27.97 -4.98
CA LEU A 303 -14.65 -26.67 -4.39
C LEU A 303 -16.12 -26.33 -4.72
N PRO A 304 -16.98 -26.05 -3.73
CA PRO A 304 -18.36 -25.60 -3.96
C PRO A 304 -18.40 -24.12 -4.40
N GLY A 305 -17.84 -23.83 -5.59
CA GLY A 305 -17.54 -22.47 -6.05
C GLY A 305 -18.73 -21.51 -6.09
N ASP A 306 -19.92 -22.00 -6.47
CA ASP A 306 -21.14 -21.18 -6.58
C ASP A 306 -21.62 -20.65 -5.22
N ASP A 307 -21.29 -21.37 -4.14
CA ASP A 307 -21.66 -21.02 -2.76
C ASP A 307 -20.62 -20.12 -2.08
N MET A 308 -19.48 -19.82 -2.74
CA MET A 308 -18.43 -18.99 -2.17
C MET A 308 -18.75 -17.50 -2.33
N ASP A 309 -18.65 -16.73 -1.25
CA ASP A 309 -18.94 -15.29 -1.27
C ASP A 309 -17.84 -14.49 -1.97
N ASN A 310 -16.57 -14.87 -1.78
CA ASN A 310 -15.41 -14.21 -2.36
C ASN A 310 -14.16 -15.10 -2.26
N ILE A 311 -13.03 -14.64 -2.81
CA ILE A 311 -11.77 -15.40 -2.80
C ILE A 311 -11.18 -15.58 -1.38
N LEU A 312 -11.48 -14.68 -0.44
CA LEU A 312 -11.05 -14.85 0.96
C LEU A 312 -11.78 -16.03 1.63
N ALA A 313 -13.06 -16.26 1.28
CA ALA A 313 -13.77 -17.47 1.70
C ALA A 313 -13.13 -18.72 1.08
N VAL A 314 -12.70 -18.66 -0.19
CA VAL A 314 -11.97 -19.77 -0.82
C VAL A 314 -10.67 -20.08 -0.08
N LEU A 315 -9.89 -19.06 0.31
CA LEU A 315 -8.70 -19.25 1.14
C LEU A 315 -9.04 -19.99 2.45
N ALA A 316 -10.13 -19.61 3.13
CA ALA A 316 -10.51 -20.19 4.42
C ALA A 316 -10.86 -21.70 4.35
N MET A 317 -11.04 -22.26 3.15
CA MET A 317 -11.28 -23.69 2.97
C MET A 317 -10.02 -24.56 3.17
N PHE A 318 -8.80 -24.03 3.03
CA PHE A 318 -7.58 -24.86 2.88
C PHE A 318 -6.74 -25.07 4.14
N PRO A 319 -6.55 -24.10 5.07
CA PRO A 319 -5.74 -24.33 6.26
C PRO A 319 -6.18 -25.56 7.08
N VAL A 320 -7.50 -25.80 7.14
CA VAL A 320 -8.12 -26.94 7.81
C VAL A 320 -7.83 -28.30 7.18
N THR A 321 -7.36 -28.32 5.92
CA THR A 321 -7.04 -29.56 5.18
C THR A 321 -5.55 -29.86 5.18
N ALA A 322 -4.70 -28.87 5.47
CA ALA A 322 -3.25 -28.99 5.47
C ALA A 322 -2.72 -29.68 6.74
N ARG A 323 -1.85 -30.68 6.54
CA ARG A 323 -1.28 -31.54 7.60
C ARG A 323 -0.39 -30.78 8.57
N ASP A 324 0.44 -29.89 8.03
CA ASP A 324 1.39 -29.00 8.68
C ASP A 324 0.73 -27.73 9.26
N GLU A 325 -0.55 -27.52 9.01
CA GLU A 325 -1.34 -26.42 9.55
C GLU A 325 -2.35 -26.93 10.59
N MET A 326 -3.63 -27.13 10.22
CA MET A 326 -4.70 -27.41 11.17
C MET A 326 -5.17 -28.88 11.17
N ARG A 327 -4.83 -29.69 10.16
CA ARG A 327 -5.40 -31.04 10.05
C ARG A 327 -4.75 -32.08 10.96
N GLY A 328 -3.42 -32.11 11.01
CA GLY A 328 -2.64 -33.09 11.77
C GLY A 328 -2.28 -34.37 11.04
N MET A 329 -1.32 -35.10 11.62
CA MET A 329 -0.61 -36.21 10.99
C MET A 329 -1.39 -37.53 11.13
N PRO A 330 -1.15 -38.54 10.27
CA PRO A 330 -1.89 -39.82 10.35
C PRO A 330 -1.86 -40.51 11.73
N ASP A 331 -0.75 -40.39 12.47
CA ASP A 331 -0.58 -40.97 13.80
C ASP A 331 -1.35 -40.20 14.90
N ASP A 332 -1.90 -39.02 14.60
CA ASP A 332 -2.72 -38.26 15.53
C ASP A 332 -4.08 -38.88 15.82
N PHE A 333 -4.55 -39.78 14.95
CA PHE A 333 -5.75 -40.57 15.23
C PHE A 333 -5.57 -41.38 16.52
N GLU A 334 -4.46 -42.11 16.64
CA GLU A 334 -4.18 -42.93 17.83
C GLU A 334 -3.75 -42.09 19.02
N LYS A 335 -2.97 -41.02 18.80
CA LYS A 335 -2.42 -40.16 19.88
C LYS A 335 -3.48 -39.26 20.52
N PHE A 336 -4.38 -38.68 19.71
CA PHE A 336 -5.27 -37.61 20.15
C PHE A 336 -6.74 -37.84 19.79
N GLY A 337 -7.07 -38.94 19.10
CA GLY A 337 -8.44 -39.18 18.61
C GLY A 337 -8.82 -38.26 17.46
N ASN A 338 -7.85 -37.75 16.71
CA ASN A 338 -8.08 -36.86 15.56
C ASN A 338 -8.74 -37.62 14.41
N GLU A 339 -10.04 -37.44 14.23
CA GLU A 339 -10.85 -38.11 13.22
C GLU A 339 -10.58 -37.64 11.78
N LEU A 340 -9.88 -36.51 11.59
CA LEU A 340 -9.48 -36.02 10.26
C LEU A 340 -8.17 -36.67 9.77
N ALA A 341 -7.39 -37.21 10.70
CA ALA A 341 -6.10 -37.82 10.42
C ALA A 341 -6.16 -38.97 9.39
N PRO A 342 -7.12 -39.92 9.44
CA PRO A 342 -7.16 -41.06 8.53
C PRO A 342 -7.80 -40.76 7.17
N ILE A 343 -8.40 -39.59 6.97
CA ILE A 343 -8.98 -39.21 5.67
C ILE A 343 -7.84 -39.08 4.62
N ASP A 344 -8.12 -39.31 3.34
CA ASP A 344 -7.13 -39.13 2.26
C ASP A 344 -6.73 -37.65 2.09
N ASP A 345 -5.54 -37.37 1.56
CA ASP A 345 -5.06 -35.98 1.37
C ASP A 345 -5.76 -35.26 0.22
N GLU A 346 -6.27 -36.00 -0.76
CA GLU A 346 -6.95 -35.45 -1.95
C GLU A 346 -8.49 -35.41 -1.81
N ASP A 347 -9.04 -35.98 -0.73
CA ASP A 347 -10.49 -35.98 -0.45
C ASP A 347 -10.90 -34.76 0.39
N PHE A 348 -10.81 -33.58 -0.22
CA PHE A 348 -11.19 -32.31 0.40
C PHE A 348 -12.63 -32.33 0.90
N THR A 349 -13.54 -32.94 0.14
CA THR A 349 -14.97 -33.03 0.48
C THR A 349 -15.18 -33.79 1.79
N ALA A 350 -14.53 -34.94 1.97
CA ALA A 350 -14.64 -35.71 3.21
C ALA A 350 -14.07 -34.96 4.43
N ILE A 351 -12.95 -34.24 4.26
CA ILE A 351 -12.35 -33.44 5.35
C ILE A 351 -13.31 -32.33 5.78
N TRP A 352 -13.83 -31.56 4.82
CA TRP A 352 -14.78 -30.49 5.08
C TRP A 352 -16.09 -31.00 5.69
N GLN A 353 -16.58 -32.15 5.23
CA GLN A 353 -17.77 -32.78 5.80
C GLN A 353 -17.56 -33.17 7.26
N ALA A 354 -16.44 -33.84 7.58
CA ALA A 354 -16.14 -34.24 8.96
C ALA A 354 -16.02 -33.02 9.90
N LEU A 355 -15.46 -31.91 9.41
CA LEU A 355 -15.37 -30.66 10.16
C LEU A 355 -16.73 -30.02 10.41
N ILE A 356 -17.58 -29.90 9.39
CA ILE A 356 -18.88 -29.26 9.57
C ILE A 356 -19.81 -30.11 10.44
N ASP A 357 -19.78 -31.44 10.31
CA ASP A 357 -20.53 -32.36 11.19
C ASP A 357 -20.14 -32.16 12.66
N ARG A 358 -18.84 -32.05 12.91
CA ARG A 358 -18.29 -31.78 14.25
C ARG A 358 -18.75 -30.42 14.78
N VAL A 359 -18.64 -29.36 13.98
CA VAL A 359 -19.05 -28.01 14.37
C VAL A 359 -20.55 -27.96 14.68
N LEU A 360 -21.38 -28.59 13.85
CA LEU A 360 -22.85 -28.63 14.02
C LEU A 360 -23.30 -29.56 15.16
N ALA A 361 -22.41 -30.36 15.75
CA ALA A 361 -22.70 -31.08 16.99
C ALA A 361 -22.84 -30.15 18.21
N HIS A 362 -22.40 -28.89 18.11
CA HIS A 362 -22.57 -27.89 19.16
C HIS A 362 -23.85 -27.06 18.92
N GLU A 363 -24.82 -27.13 19.85
CA GLU A 363 -26.09 -26.38 19.75
C GLU A 363 -25.88 -24.87 19.54
N ALA A 364 -24.84 -24.31 20.18
CA ALA A 364 -24.46 -22.92 20.01
C ALA A 364 -24.05 -22.58 18.57
N TYR A 365 -23.35 -23.46 17.87
CA TYR A 365 -23.02 -23.25 16.46
C TYR A 365 -24.26 -23.38 15.58
N VAL A 366 -25.13 -24.36 15.81
CA VAL A 366 -26.39 -24.49 15.07
C VAL A 366 -27.20 -23.19 15.13
N MET A 367 -27.30 -22.54 16.30
CA MET A 367 -27.94 -21.24 16.43
C MET A 367 -27.25 -20.12 15.63
N LEU A 368 -25.92 -20.10 15.61
CA LEU A 368 -25.16 -19.11 14.83
C LEU A 368 -25.32 -19.32 13.32
N PHE A 369 -25.27 -20.56 12.84
CA PHE A 369 -25.50 -20.90 11.43
C PHE A 369 -26.93 -20.55 11.00
N ASN A 370 -27.96 -20.94 11.76
CA ASN A 370 -29.35 -20.61 11.44
C ASN A 370 -29.60 -19.09 11.38
N LYS A 371 -28.84 -18.30 12.15
CA LYS A 371 -28.93 -16.84 12.10
C LYS A 371 -28.22 -16.25 10.87
N ALA A 372 -27.08 -16.82 10.49
CA ALA A 372 -26.28 -16.37 9.35
C ALA A 372 -26.84 -16.85 7.99
N TYR A 373 -27.59 -17.95 7.99
CA TYR A 373 -28.16 -18.60 6.82
C TYR A 373 -29.61 -19.03 7.10
N PRO A 374 -30.55 -18.07 7.30
CA PRO A 374 -31.92 -18.37 7.69
C PRO A 374 -32.72 -19.14 6.62
N ASP A 375 -32.28 -19.07 5.37
CA ASP A 375 -32.92 -19.72 4.23
C ASP A 375 -32.24 -21.06 3.84
N THR A 376 -31.19 -21.48 4.58
CA THR A 376 -30.48 -22.74 4.34
C THR A 376 -30.89 -23.76 5.40
N PRO A 377 -31.50 -24.90 5.02
CA PRO A 377 -31.80 -25.98 5.95
C PRO A 377 -30.53 -26.53 6.61
N PRO A 378 -30.58 -26.99 7.89
CA PRO A 378 -29.40 -27.53 8.58
C PRO A 378 -28.67 -28.66 7.84
N GLU A 379 -29.40 -29.49 7.11
CA GLU A 379 -28.86 -30.58 6.30
C GLU A 379 -28.10 -30.12 5.04
N GLU A 380 -28.28 -28.86 4.62
CA GLU A 380 -27.57 -28.23 3.49
C GLU A 380 -26.39 -27.37 3.95
N LEU A 381 -26.19 -27.22 5.28
CA LEU A 381 -25.05 -26.51 5.84
C LEU A 381 -23.75 -27.31 5.62
N GLY A 382 -22.98 -26.92 4.61
CA GLY A 382 -21.60 -27.38 4.42
C GLY A 382 -20.53 -26.42 4.96
N PHE A 383 -19.27 -26.85 4.91
CA PHE A 383 -18.12 -26.08 5.40
C PHE A 383 -17.92 -24.74 4.67
N GLN A 384 -18.40 -24.59 3.43
CA GLN A 384 -18.39 -23.32 2.70
C GLN A 384 -19.14 -22.21 3.44
N HIS A 385 -20.19 -22.55 4.21
CA HIS A 385 -20.90 -21.59 5.06
C HIS A 385 -20.03 -21.13 6.24
N ALA A 386 -19.23 -22.03 6.81
CA ALA A 386 -18.24 -21.68 7.83
C ALA A 386 -17.16 -20.74 7.25
N ALA A 387 -16.62 -21.08 6.07
CA ALA A 387 -15.61 -20.30 5.38
C ALA A 387 -16.09 -18.90 4.97
N ASN A 388 -17.33 -18.77 4.48
CA ASN A 388 -17.98 -17.49 4.20
C ASN A 388 -18.15 -16.64 5.47
N GLY A 389 -18.53 -17.25 6.60
CA GLY A 389 -18.56 -16.59 7.91
C GLY A 389 -17.19 -16.05 8.31
N ILE A 390 -16.15 -16.90 8.25
CA ILE A 390 -14.76 -16.52 8.56
C ILE A 390 -14.32 -15.36 7.67
N ALA A 391 -14.58 -15.42 6.37
CA ALA A 391 -14.25 -14.35 5.44
C ALA A 391 -14.99 -13.04 5.78
N ALA A 392 -16.26 -13.10 6.14
CA ALA A 392 -17.03 -11.92 6.58
C ALA A 392 -16.42 -11.30 7.84
N PHE A 393 -16.04 -12.11 8.83
CA PHE A 393 -15.34 -11.64 10.03
C PHE A 393 -14.02 -10.97 9.69
N VAL A 394 -13.13 -11.65 8.96
CA VAL A 394 -11.81 -11.12 8.57
C VAL A 394 -11.96 -9.82 7.77
N SER A 395 -12.92 -9.77 6.84
CA SER A 395 -13.23 -8.58 6.05
C SER A 395 -13.64 -7.40 6.93
N LYS A 396 -14.43 -7.63 7.98
CA LYS A 396 -14.89 -6.56 8.88
C LYS A 396 -13.84 -6.17 9.91
N ALA A 397 -13.20 -7.15 10.53
CA ALA A 397 -12.31 -6.96 11.67
C ALA A 397 -10.97 -6.31 11.30
N PHE A 398 -10.51 -6.52 10.05
CA PHE A 398 -9.19 -6.09 9.60
C PHE A 398 -9.25 -5.15 8.38
N ALA A 399 -10.39 -4.49 8.16
CA ALA A 399 -10.52 -3.42 7.17
C ALA A 399 -10.06 -2.07 7.76
N PHE A 400 -8.79 -1.74 7.52
CA PHE A 400 -8.18 -0.48 7.94
C PHE A 400 -7.97 0.44 6.74
N THR A 401 -8.48 1.66 6.81
CA THR A 401 -8.55 2.61 5.69
C THR A 401 -8.25 4.04 6.14
N ASN A 402 -7.60 4.23 7.30
CA ASN A 402 -7.37 5.54 7.92
C ASN A 402 -5.91 5.74 8.35
N SER A 403 -4.97 5.17 7.58
CA SER A 403 -3.55 5.47 7.73
C SER A 403 -3.25 6.95 7.44
N PRO A 404 -2.10 7.50 7.88
CA PRO A 404 -1.62 8.80 7.42
C PRO A 404 -1.70 8.99 5.90
N TRP A 405 -1.35 7.94 5.13
CA TRP A 405 -1.49 7.93 3.67
C TRP A 405 -2.94 8.07 3.21
N ASP A 406 -3.89 7.35 3.82
CA ASP A 406 -5.30 7.44 3.45
C ASP A 406 -5.90 8.83 3.74
N ARG A 407 -5.53 9.45 4.87
CA ARG A 407 -5.97 10.81 5.20
C ARG A 407 -5.39 11.83 4.23
N TYR A 408 -4.13 11.66 3.83
CA TYR A 408 -3.50 12.50 2.80
C TYR A 408 -4.23 12.39 1.46
N LEU A 409 -4.53 11.18 1.00
CA LEU A 409 -5.32 10.97 -0.22
C LEU A 409 -6.73 11.56 -0.11
N ALA A 410 -7.28 11.66 1.10
CA ALA A 410 -8.58 12.30 1.37
C ALA A 410 -8.50 13.83 1.50
N GLY A 411 -7.32 14.44 1.32
CA GLY A 411 -7.11 15.88 1.30
C GLY A 411 -6.48 16.50 2.57
N ASP A 412 -6.12 15.69 3.56
CA ASP A 412 -5.36 16.16 4.73
C ASP A 412 -3.85 16.16 4.43
N GLU A 413 -3.36 17.24 3.83
CA GLU A 413 -1.94 17.41 3.47
C GLU A 413 -1.00 17.40 4.69
N THR A 414 -1.54 17.60 5.90
CA THR A 414 -0.78 17.56 7.16
C THR A 414 -0.66 16.15 7.72
N ALA A 415 -1.35 15.16 7.15
CA ALA A 415 -1.31 13.78 7.61
C ALA A 415 0.06 13.12 7.40
N LEU A 416 0.83 13.56 6.39
CA LEU A 416 2.18 13.08 6.11
C LEU A 416 3.23 14.11 6.54
N THR A 417 4.34 13.64 7.08
CA THR A 417 5.54 14.48 7.22
C THR A 417 6.22 14.68 5.87
N ASP A 418 7.06 15.71 5.75
CA ASP A 418 7.81 15.96 4.52
C ASP A 418 8.71 14.78 4.14
N GLU A 419 9.29 14.09 5.12
CA GLU A 419 10.07 12.87 4.86
C GLU A 419 9.22 11.76 4.25
N ALA A 420 8.00 11.55 4.76
CA ALA A 420 7.08 10.55 4.22
C ALA A 420 6.57 10.94 2.82
N LYS A 421 6.35 12.24 2.55
CA LYS A 421 5.99 12.72 1.21
C LYS A 421 7.12 12.51 0.21
N GLN A 422 8.37 12.81 0.61
CA GLN A 422 9.56 12.52 -0.21
C GLN A 422 9.71 11.00 -0.43
N GLY A 423 9.51 10.19 0.61
CA GLY A 423 9.50 8.74 0.53
C GLY A 423 8.47 8.19 -0.46
N ALA A 424 7.27 8.77 -0.46
CA ALA A 424 6.22 8.41 -1.42
C ALA A 424 6.63 8.74 -2.86
N LEU A 425 7.24 9.90 -3.10
CA LEU A 425 7.78 10.27 -4.43
C LEU A 425 8.87 9.31 -4.89
N LEU A 426 9.79 8.94 -3.99
CA LEU A 426 10.82 7.94 -4.27
C LEU A 426 10.20 6.59 -4.63
N PHE A 427 9.27 6.11 -3.80
CA PHE A 427 8.56 4.84 -3.96
C PHE A 427 7.79 4.77 -5.29
N LEU A 428 7.10 5.85 -5.67
CA LEU A 428 6.33 5.95 -6.91
C LEU A 428 7.22 6.15 -8.14
N GLY A 429 8.42 6.71 -7.97
CA GLY A 429 9.36 7.05 -9.03
C GLY A 429 10.66 6.25 -8.96
N GLN A 430 11.76 6.92 -8.59
CA GLN A 430 13.12 6.43 -8.80
C GLN A 430 13.49 5.15 -8.03
N ALA A 431 12.82 4.87 -6.90
CA ALA A 431 13.06 3.65 -6.13
C ALA A 431 12.38 2.41 -6.78
N ASN A 432 11.57 2.62 -7.81
CA ASN A 432 10.95 1.60 -8.65
C ASN A 432 9.99 0.63 -7.91
N CYS A 433 9.66 0.90 -6.64
CA CYS A 433 8.84 0.02 -5.80
C CYS A 433 7.42 -0.15 -6.36
N SER A 434 6.84 0.93 -6.89
CA SER A 434 5.50 0.98 -7.46
C SER A 434 5.31 0.17 -8.74
N ARG A 435 6.36 -0.42 -9.31
CA ARG A 435 6.25 -1.31 -10.48
C ARG A 435 5.54 -2.63 -10.14
N CYS A 436 5.76 -3.14 -8.93
CA CYS A 436 5.08 -4.33 -8.40
C CYS A 436 4.10 -3.95 -7.30
N HIS A 437 4.50 -3.05 -6.39
CA HIS A 437 3.65 -2.58 -5.30
C HIS A 437 2.72 -1.43 -5.76
N ALA A 438 1.84 -1.75 -6.72
CA ALA A 438 0.98 -0.79 -7.39
C ALA A 438 -0.45 -0.71 -6.80
N GLY A 439 -1.18 0.34 -7.18
CA GLY A 439 -2.60 0.49 -6.84
C GLY A 439 -2.88 0.74 -5.35
N ASN A 440 -4.16 0.84 -5.01
CA ASN A 440 -4.60 1.30 -3.68
C ASN A 440 -4.24 0.35 -2.52
N LEU A 441 -3.90 -0.91 -2.81
CA LEU A 441 -3.43 -1.90 -1.84
C LEU A 441 -1.91 -2.14 -1.90
N PHE A 442 -1.18 -1.43 -2.78
CA PHE A 442 0.26 -1.61 -2.98
C PHE A 442 0.63 -3.06 -3.36
N THR A 443 -0.12 -3.62 -4.31
CA THR A 443 0.11 -4.91 -4.95
C THR A 443 -0.43 -4.89 -6.38
N ASP A 444 0.33 -5.45 -7.31
CA ASP A 444 -0.13 -5.80 -8.64
C ASP A 444 -0.79 -7.20 -8.69
N GLN A 445 -0.75 -7.93 -7.57
CA GLN A 445 -1.26 -9.29 -7.42
C GLN A 445 -0.58 -10.33 -8.33
N LEU A 446 0.57 -9.99 -8.91
CA LEU A 446 1.40 -10.87 -9.74
C LEU A 446 2.49 -11.55 -8.91
N THR A 447 3.25 -12.43 -9.54
CA THR A 447 4.40 -13.09 -8.92
C THR A 447 5.72 -12.58 -9.48
N HIS A 448 6.68 -12.35 -8.59
CA HIS A 448 8.04 -11.95 -8.94
C HIS A 448 9.05 -12.76 -8.14
N ASN A 449 10.20 -13.03 -8.76
CA ASN A 449 11.35 -13.60 -8.07
C ASN A 449 12.32 -12.47 -7.72
N LEU A 450 12.43 -12.17 -6.43
CA LEU A 450 13.40 -11.23 -5.90
C LEU A 450 14.60 -11.96 -5.27
N ALA A 451 14.79 -13.25 -5.51
CA ALA A 451 15.88 -14.05 -4.93
C ALA A 451 15.94 -13.97 -3.38
N MET A 452 14.75 -14.04 -2.75
CA MET A 452 14.62 -13.96 -1.30
C MET A 452 15.30 -15.16 -0.61
N PRO A 453 15.98 -14.96 0.53
CA PRO A 453 16.62 -16.07 1.25
C PRO A 453 15.61 -17.15 1.64
N GLN A 454 15.89 -18.40 1.27
CA GLN A 454 15.05 -19.54 1.64
C GLN A 454 15.49 -20.10 2.99
N VAL A 455 14.55 -20.15 3.92
CA VAL A 455 14.70 -20.73 5.26
C VAL A 455 13.55 -21.69 5.54
N GLY A 456 13.71 -22.59 6.50
CA GLY A 456 12.71 -23.60 6.82
C GLY A 456 12.67 -24.77 5.83
N PRO A 457 11.61 -25.58 5.85
CA PRO A 457 11.57 -26.86 5.15
C PRO A 457 11.31 -26.74 3.65
N GLY A 458 10.87 -25.58 3.14
CA GLY A 458 10.46 -25.41 1.75
C GLY A 458 9.25 -26.27 1.37
N ASN A 459 8.65 -26.01 0.20
CA ASN A 459 7.45 -26.71 -0.25
C ASN A 459 7.72 -27.73 -1.38
N ASN A 460 8.98 -27.97 -1.73
CA ASN A 460 9.35 -28.92 -2.79
C ASN A 460 9.52 -30.34 -2.25
N LYS A 461 8.57 -31.23 -2.57
CA LYS A 461 8.60 -32.65 -2.19
C LYS A 461 9.83 -33.40 -2.74
N ALA A 462 10.37 -32.99 -3.90
CA ALA A 462 11.52 -33.63 -4.52
C ALA A 462 12.86 -33.16 -3.92
N GLN A 463 12.90 -31.94 -3.39
CA GLN A 463 14.12 -31.33 -2.84
C GLN A 463 13.76 -30.58 -1.55
N PRO A 464 13.81 -31.26 -0.39
CA PRO A 464 13.56 -30.63 0.90
C PRO A 464 14.46 -29.41 1.13
N GLY A 465 13.90 -28.38 1.75
CA GLY A 465 14.56 -27.11 1.99
C GLY A 465 14.38 -26.08 0.87
N ILE A 466 13.79 -26.46 -0.27
CA ILE A 466 13.54 -25.57 -1.41
C ILE A 466 12.06 -25.29 -1.56
N ASP A 467 11.71 -24.04 -1.86
CA ASP A 467 10.37 -23.64 -2.31
C ASP A 467 10.46 -23.09 -3.74
N LEU A 468 9.70 -23.69 -4.66
CA LEU A 468 9.66 -23.25 -6.05
C LEU A 468 8.69 -22.08 -6.27
N GLY A 469 7.93 -21.67 -5.24
CA GLY A 469 6.92 -20.63 -5.36
C GLY A 469 5.86 -20.99 -6.39
N ARG A 470 5.61 -20.09 -7.33
CA ARG A 470 4.58 -20.23 -8.37
C ARG A 470 4.79 -21.45 -9.27
N ALA A 471 6.04 -21.82 -9.58
CA ALA A 471 6.34 -23.00 -10.38
C ALA A 471 5.86 -24.31 -9.73
N GLY A 472 5.68 -24.35 -8.41
CA GLY A 472 5.09 -25.50 -7.72
C GLY A 472 3.64 -25.77 -8.16
N GLU A 473 2.92 -24.72 -8.58
CA GLU A 473 1.52 -24.79 -9.01
C GLU A 473 1.38 -24.90 -10.54
N THR A 474 2.25 -24.21 -11.29
CA THR A 474 2.16 -24.16 -12.76
C THR A 474 2.96 -25.26 -13.45
N GLY A 475 4.02 -25.76 -12.80
CA GLY A 475 5.01 -26.64 -13.41
C GLY A 475 5.88 -25.98 -14.48
N ASP A 476 5.75 -24.65 -14.68
CA ASP A 476 6.56 -23.89 -15.64
C ASP A 476 7.88 -23.44 -14.97
N PRO A 477 9.05 -23.82 -15.50
CA PRO A 477 10.33 -23.34 -15.00
C PRO A 477 10.49 -21.81 -15.02
N ALA A 478 9.75 -21.09 -15.88
CA ALA A 478 9.78 -19.63 -15.90
C ALA A 478 9.24 -18.99 -14.60
N ASP A 479 8.39 -19.72 -13.86
CA ASP A 479 7.79 -19.29 -12.60
C ASP A 479 8.64 -19.67 -11.36
N ASN A 480 9.84 -20.22 -11.57
CA ASN A 480 10.69 -20.68 -10.48
C ASN A 480 11.00 -19.56 -9.49
N TYR A 481 10.78 -19.83 -8.21
CA TYR A 481 11.06 -18.95 -7.07
C TYR A 481 10.26 -17.65 -7.08
N ALA A 482 9.25 -17.53 -7.95
CA ALA A 482 8.39 -16.37 -8.00
C ALA A 482 7.28 -16.47 -6.93
N PHE A 483 7.08 -15.40 -6.17
CA PHE A 483 6.05 -15.30 -5.15
C PHE A 483 5.19 -14.06 -5.37
N ARG A 484 3.93 -14.13 -4.92
CA ARG A 484 2.96 -13.06 -5.03
C ARG A 484 3.47 -11.79 -4.34
N THR A 485 3.34 -10.65 -5.01
CA THR A 485 3.56 -9.32 -4.39
C THR A 485 2.59 -9.11 -3.23
N PRO A 486 3.04 -9.08 -1.97
CA PRO A 486 2.13 -8.85 -0.85
C PRO A 486 1.70 -7.36 -0.80
N PRO A 487 0.43 -7.05 -0.50
CA PRO A 487 0.00 -5.71 -0.11
C PRO A 487 0.83 -5.12 1.02
N LEU A 488 1.11 -3.82 0.96
CA LEU A 488 1.98 -3.12 1.91
C LEU A 488 1.24 -2.32 2.99
N ARG A 489 -0.09 -2.32 3.00
CA ARG A 489 -0.85 -1.65 4.07
C ARG A 489 -0.51 -2.29 5.42
N ASN A 490 -0.15 -1.46 6.41
CA ASN A 490 0.34 -1.88 7.72
C ASN A 490 1.63 -2.72 7.72
N VAL A 491 2.44 -2.71 6.64
CA VAL A 491 3.65 -3.54 6.53
C VAL A 491 4.66 -3.36 7.67
N ALA A 492 4.68 -2.18 8.29
CA ALA A 492 5.55 -1.90 9.43
C ALA A 492 5.22 -2.71 10.70
N LEU A 493 4.06 -3.40 10.73
CA LEU A 493 3.58 -4.17 11.87
C LEU A 493 3.75 -5.69 11.72
N THR A 494 4.00 -6.18 10.51
CA THR A 494 3.73 -7.57 10.12
C THR A 494 4.99 -8.41 9.92
N GLY A 495 6.10 -8.01 10.51
CA GLY A 495 7.32 -8.82 10.48
C GLY A 495 7.16 -10.15 11.24
N PRO A 496 8.05 -11.14 10.99
CA PRO A 496 9.11 -11.15 9.99
C PRO A 496 8.60 -11.14 8.54
N TRP A 497 9.41 -10.61 7.61
CA TRP A 497 9.01 -10.39 6.21
C TRP A 497 9.55 -11.46 5.25
N THR A 498 8.94 -11.51 4.06
CA THR A 498 9.11 -12.48 2.95
C THR A 498 8.28 -13.75 3.09
N HIS A 499 8.19 -14.54 2.01
CA HIS A 499 7.43 -15.79 1.99
C HIS A 499 7.91 -16.81 3.03
N ALA A 500 9.16 -16.71 3.47
CA ALA A 500 9.75 -17.57 4.49
C ALA A 500 10.14 -16.81 5.78
N GLY A 501 9.73 -15.54 5.90
CA GLY A 501 9.99 -14.74 7.11
C GLY A 501 11.48 -14.56 7.39
N ALA A 502 12.28 -14.41 6.33
CA ALA A 502 13.74 -14.37 6.41
C ALA A 502 14.28 -13.09 7.04
N TYR A 503 13.54 -11.99 6.96
CA TYR A 503 13.99 -10.70 7.50
C TYR A 503 13.24 -10.33 8.77
N THR A 504 13.99 -9.94 9.81
CA THR A 504 13.44 -9.51 11.10
C THR A 504 13.35 -8.00 11.28
N SER A 505 13.76 -7.23 10.25
CA SER A 505 13.66 -5.77 10.18
C SER A 505 13.09 -5.33 8.83
N LEU A 506 12.24 -4.30 8.86
CA LEU A 506 11.66 -3.70 7.65
C LEU A 506 12.77 -3.10 6.78
N GLU A 507 13.74 -2.45 7.40
CA GLU A 507 14.91 -1.86 6.75
C GLU A 507 15.73 -2.93 6.02
N ALA A 508 15.97 -4.08 6.66
CA ALA A 508 16.75 -5.16 6.06
C ALA A 508 16.07 -5.73 4.80
N VAL A 509 14.75 -5.92 4.83
CA VAL A 509 14.01 -6.39 3.66
C VAL A 509 13.94 -5.31 2.56
N VAL A 510 13.80 -4.02 2.90
CA VAL A 510 13.86 -2.95 1.88
C VAL A 510 15.25 -2.88 1.24
N ARG A 511 16.34 -3.02 2.02
CA ARG A 511 17.70 -3.10 1.45
C ARG A 511 17.86 -4.29 0.51
N HIS A 512 17.21 -5.41 0.79
CA HIS A 512 17.19 -6.54 -0.14
C HIS A 512 16.56 -6.15 -1.48
N HIS A 513 15.44 -5.43 -1.48
CA HIS A 513 14.77 -5.00 -2.71
C HIS A 513 15.64 -4.08 -3.58
N LEU A 514 16.52 -3.27 -2.97
CA LEU A 514 17.40 -2.34 -3.69
C LEU A 514 18.53 -3.05 -4.44
N ASN A 515 19.02 -4.19 -3.92
CA ASN A 515 20.05 -5.00 -4.59
C ASN A 515 19.92 -6.49 -4.20
N PRO A 516 18.98 -7.23 -4.82
CA PRO A 516 18.71 -8.62 -4.45
C PRO A 516 19.93 -9.54 -4.53
N ALA A 517 20.73 -9.38 -5.59
CA ALA A 517 21.90 -10.23 -5.81
C ALA A 517 22.94 -10.08 -4.70
N GLN A 518 23.29 -8.85 -4.34
CA GLN A 518 24.22 -8.60 -3.23
C GLN A 518 23.61 -9.02 -1.89
N ALA A 519 22.33 -8.72 -1.66
CA ALA A 519 21.66 -9.00 -0.40
C ALA A 519 21.52 -10.51 -0.14
N LEU A 520 21.25 -11.33 -1.16
CA LEU A 520 21.20 -12.79 -1.02
C LEU A 520 22.58 -13.36 -0.66
N HIS A 521 23.64 -12.94 -1.35
CA HIS A 521 25.00 -13.44 -1.07
C HIS A 521 25.54 -12.99 0.30
N SER A 522 25.08 -11.85 0.82
CA SER A 522 25.50 -11.30 2.11
C SER A 522 24.51 -11.55 3.25
N TYR A 523 23.49 -12.37 3.01
CA TYR A 523 22.45 -12.65 3.98
C TYR A 523 23.03 -13.29 5.25
N ASP A 524 22.73 -12.70 6.41
CA ASP A 524 23.12 -13.21 7.72
C ASP A 524 21.96 -13.97 8.38
N PRO A 525 22.03 -15.31 8.50
CA PRO A 525 20.99 -16.10 9.16
C PRO A 525 20.98 -15.91 10.68
N SER A 526 21.98 -15.24 11.29
CA SER A 526 22.04 -15.04 12.75
C SER A 526 20.86 -14.21 13.30
N GLN A 527 20.20 -13.44 12.42
CA GLN A 527 18.97 -12.71 12.75
C GLN A 527 17.77 -13.62 13.04
N LEU A 528 17.79 -14.87 12.58
CA LEU A 528 16.69 -15.82 12.76
C LEU A 528 16.71 -16.45 14.15
N ARG A 529 15.57 -17.04 14.54
CA ARG A 529 15.50 -17.91 15.71
C ARG A 529 16.49 -19.07 15.57
N ALA A 530 17.15 -19.44 16.67
CA ALA A 530 18.28 -20.38 16.68
C ALA A 530 18.01 -21.72 15.99
N ASP A 531 16.77 -22.22 16.06
CA ASP A 531 16.34 -23.46 15.42
C ASP A 531 16.18 -23.37 13.89
N LEU A 532 16.09 -22.16 13.34
CA LEU A 532 15.99 -21.92 11.89
C LEU A 532 17.29 -21.47 11.23
N GLN A 533 18.29 -21.02 12.01
CA GLN A 533 19.56 -20.51 11.45
C GLN A 533 20.25 -21.54 10.53
N GLY A 534 20.23 -22.82 10.91
CA GLY A 534 20.80 -23.92 10.12
C GLY A 534 19.97 -24.37 8.93
N SER A 535 18.78 -23.79 8.71
CA SER A 535 17.89 -24.13 7.59
C SER A 535 18.05 -23.21 6.38
N PHE A 536 18.87 -22.17 6.48
CA PHE A 536 19.16 -21.29 5.36
C PHE A 536 19.84 -22.08 4.22
N GLN A 537 19.28 -21.99 3.02
CA GLN A 537 19.84 -22.61 1.83
C GLN A 537 21.01 -21.79 1.27
N SER A 538 22.22 -22.08 1.73
CA SER A 538 23.44 -21.40 1.31
C SER A 538 24.19 -22.10 0.17
N ASP A 539 23.58 -23.08 -0.49
CA ASP A 539 24.23 -23.80 -1.60
C ASP A 539 24.36 -22.89 -2.84
N GLU A 540 25.60 -22.70 -3.33
CA GLU A 540 25.88 -21.79 -4.44
C GLU A 540 25.15 -22.14 -5.73
N SER A 541 24.85 -23.43 -5.97
CA SER A 541 24.09 -23.82 -7.16
C SER A 541 22.63 -23.39 -7.04
N TYR A 542 22.06 -23.46 -5.84
CA TYR A 542 20.73 -22.95 -5.54
C TYR A 542 20.66 -21.42 -5.60
N LEU A 543 21.62 -20.72 -4.98
CA LEU A 543 21.68 -19.25 -5.04
C LEU A 543 21.80 -18.77 -6.49
N SER A 544 22.68 -19.41 -7.28
CA SER A 544 22.83 -19.10 -8.71
C SER A 544 21.55 -19.37 -9.50
N ALA A 545 20.82 -20.44 -9.17
CA ALA A 545 19.55 -20.76 -9.82
C ALA A 545 18.45 -19.74 -9.49
N GLN A 546 18.39 -19.22 -8.25
CA GLN A 546 17.47 -18.13 -7.92
C GLN A 546 17.80 -16.87 -8.72
N LEU A 547 19.08 -16.48 -8.74
CA LEU A 547 19.53 -15.27 -9.43
C LEU A 547 19.37 -15.35 -10.95
N SER A 548 19.46 -16.54 -11.55
CA SER A 548 19.21 -16.71 -12.99
C SER A 548 17.74 -16.52 -13.38
N HIS A 549 16.82 -16.58 -12.42
CA HIS A 549 15.39 -16.35 -12.61
C HIS A 549 14.94 -15.00 -12.01
N LEU A 550 15.87 -14.12 -11.67
CA LEU A 550 15.56 -12.83 -11.05
C LEU A 550 14.63 -12.01 -11.96
N ASP A 551 13.63 -11.37 -11.37
CA ASP A 551 12.70 -10.54 -12.13
C ASP A 551 13.45 -9.38 -12.80
N PRO A 552 13.25 -9.13 -14.11
CA PRO A 552 13.93 -8.03 -14.82
C PRO A 552 13.73 -6.64 -14.19
N LEU A 553 12.64 -6.42 -13.46
CA LEU A 553 12.34 -5.14 -12.78
C LEU A 553 13.30 -4.84 -11.62
N VAL A 554 13.95 -5.85 -11.06
CA VAL A 554 14.90 -5.73 -9.93
C VAL A 554 16.32 -6.19 -10.29
N ALA A 555 16.55 -6.58 -11.54
CA ALA A 555 17.85 -7.04 -12.01
C ALA A 555 18.92 -5.95 -12.02
N THR A 556 18.51 -4.68 -12.10
CA THR A 556 19.41 -3.53 -11.96
C THR A 556 19.28 -2.95 -10.56
N PRO A 557 20.38 -2.88 -9.78
CA PRO A 557 20.35 -2.28 -8.45
C PRO A 557 19.88 -0.83 -8.47
N VAL A 558 19.15 -0.45 -7.44
CA VAL A 558 18.75 0.93 -7.16
C VAL A 558 19.66 1.48 -6.07
N ASP A 559 20.35 2.58 -6.36
CA ASP A 559 21.17 3.27 -5.37
C ASP A 559 20.37 4.41 -4.73
N LEU A 560 20.22 4.35 -3.40
CA LEU A 560 19.59 5.39 -2.60
C LEU A 560 20.61 5.83 -1.54
N SER A 561 20.74 7.15 -1.35
CA SER A 561 21.45 7.66 -0.18
C SER A 561 20.75 7.23 1.11
N ASP A 562 21.46 7.25 2.25
CA ASP A 562 20.87 6.92 3.54
C ASP A 562 19.63 7.78 3.86
N ARG A 563 19.65 9.05 3.46
CA ARG A 563 18.50 9.95 3.62
C ARG A 563 17.30 9.51 2.77
N GLU A 564 17.51 9.16 1.51
CA GLU A 564 16.44 8.70 0.63
C GLU A 564 15.88 7.36 1.10
N PHE A 565 16.75 6.47 1.58
CA PHE A 565 16.35 5.22 2.21
C PHE A 565 15.45 5.48 3.43
N ASP A 566 15.86 6.35 4.35
CA ASP A 566 15.08 6.70 5.54
C ASP A 566 13.72 7.34 5.17
N GLN A 567 13.67 8.12 4.10
CA GLN A 567 12.43 8.68 3.56
C GLN A 567 11.47 7.58 3.06
N VAL A 568 11.98 6.58 2.32
CA VAL A 568 11.17 5.42 1.90
C VAL A 568 10.63 4.67 3.13
N ILE A 569 11.47 4.46 4.16
CA ILE A 569 11.02 3.83 5.41
C ILE A 569 9.93 4.67 6.09
N ALA A 570 10.10 5.99 6.18
CA ALA A 570 9.08 6.91 6.72
C ALA A 570 7.74 6.79 5.97
N PHE A 571 7.78 6.64 4.65
CA PHE A 571 6.58 6.39 3.84
C PHE A 571 5.93 5.04 4.16
N LEU A 572 6.70 3.95 4.27
CA LEU A 572 6.14 2.64 4.63
C LEU A 572 5.49 2.63 6.02
N HIS A 573 6.02 3.39 6.97
CA HIS A 573 5.38 3.62 8.27
C HIS A 573 4.08 4.43 8.16
N ALA A 574 4.00 5.37 7.22
CA ALA A 574 2.79 6.15 6.95
C ALA A 574 1.65 5.31 6.34
N LEU A 575 1.91 4.07 5.92
CA LEU A 575 0.89 3.10 5.48
C LEU A 575 0.22 2.36 6.66
N THR A 576 0.61 2.64 7.90
CA THR A 576 0.03 2.01 9.09
C THR A 576 -1.18 2.79 9.60
N ASP A 577 -2.33 2.12 9.67
CA ASP A 577 -3.50 2.64 10.37
C ASP A 577 -3.27 2.59 11.89
N PRO A 578 -3.44 3.71 12.61
CA PRO A 578 -3.29 3.73 14.06
C PRO A 578 -4.16 2.69 14.80
N SER A 579 -5.32 2.34 14.23
CA SER A 579 -6.25 1.35 14.78
C SER A 579 -5.74 -0.08 14.61
N ALA A 580 -4.83 -0.34 13.66
CA ALA A 580 -4.25 -1.65 13.43
C ALA A 580 -3.22 -2.06 14.49
N ILE A 581 -2.70 -1.09 15.28
CA ILE A 581 -1.68 -1.33 16.32
C ILE A 581 -2.22 -2.14 17.50
N ASN A 582 -3.52 -2.01 17.82
CA ASN A 582 -4.13 -2.74 18.93
C ASN A 582 -5.42 -3.42 18.50
N LEU A 583 -5.31 -4.73 18.27
CA LEU A 583 -6.41 -5.58 17.82
C LEU A 583 -7.03 -6.43 18.95
N THR A 584 -6.73 -6.13 20.22
CA THR A 584 -7.22 -6.95 21.35
C THR A 584 -8.74 -6.97 21.47
N ASN A 585 -9.42 -5.96 20.93
CA ASN A 585 -10.89 -5.86 20.90
C ASN A 585 -11.56 -6.91 20.00
N VAL A 586 -10.84 -7.48 19.03
CA VAL A 586 -11.42 -8.52 18.15
C VAL A 586 -11.41 -9.91 18.79
N VAL A 587 -10.68 -10.09 19.90
CA VAL A 587 -10.54 -11.40 20.57
C VAL A 587 -11.77 -11.68 21.43
N PRO A 588 -12.54 -12.75 21.16
CA PRO A 588 -13.70 -13.11 21.97
C PRO A 588 -13.27 -13.60 23.35
N LYS A 589 -14.16 -13.45 24.33
CA LYS A 589 -13.90 -13.93 25.70
C LYS A 589 -13.84 -15.46 25.79
N SER A 590 -14.66 -16.13 24.98
CA SER A 590 -14.84 -17.58 24.89
C SER A 590 -15.40 -17.92 23.51
N VAL A 591 -15.25 -19.18 23.10
CA VAL A 591 -15.82 -19.72 21.86
C VAL A 591 -16.88 -20.80 22.16
N PRO A 592 -17.79 -21.10 21.23
CA PRO A 592 -18.88 -22.04 21.43
C PRO A 592 -18.45 -23.46 21.86
N SER A 593 -17.31 -23.97 21.39
CA SER A 593 -16.79 -25.29 21.80
C SER A 593 -16.37 -25.34 23.28
N GLY A 594 -16.17 -24.18 23.91
CA GLY A 594 -15.58 -24.05 25.24
C GLY A 594 -14.07 -24.21 25.29
N LEU A 595 -13.41 -24.43 24.15
CA LEU A 595 -11.95 -24.52 24.08
C LEU A 595 -11.28 -23.17 24.41
N PRO A 596 -10.03 -23.17 24.91
CA PRO A 596 -9.31 -21.94 25.23
C PRO A 596 -9.05 -21.09 23.98
N VAL A 597 -9.35 -19.79 24.09
CA VAL A 597 -9.02 -18.78 23.08
C VAL A 597 -7.58 -18.31 23.30
N ASP A 598 -6.79 -18.32 22.22
CA ASP A 598 -5.42 -17.77 22.25
C ASP A 598 -5.46 -16.25 22.44
N LYS A 599 -4.61 -15.75 23.34
CA LYS A 599 -4.62 -14.36 23.80
C LYS A 599 -3.25 -13.73 23.80
#